data_AF-A0A1M7HPZ0-F1
#
_entry.id   AF-A0A1M7HPZ0-F1
#
_cell.length_a   1.000
_cell.length_b   1.000
_cell.length_c   1.000
_cell.angle_alpha   90.00
_cell.angle_beta   90.00
_cell.angle_gamma   90.00
#
_symmetry.space_group_name_H-M   'P 1'
#
loop_
_entity.id
_entity.type
_entity.pdbx_description
1 polymer ?
#
loop_
_entity_poly.entity_id
_entity_poly.type
_entity_poly.pdbx_seq_one_letter_code
_entity_poly.pdbx_strand_id
1 'polypeptide(L)'
;MVAGGEALHVGGRFLIRADGSYKIFDPKGNQNGEGHWEVNDGILRTSTADQPDQEYQLIELNEDSLVTLHQVSMDTPEGEVKGKIKLTYTR
;
A
#
# COMPACT_ATOMS: atom_id res chain seq x y z
N MET A 1 -21.05 -5.48 4.05
CA MET A 1 -19.58 -5.29 4.03
C MET A 1 -19.33 -4.04 3.21
N VAL A 2 -18.84 -2.96 3.83
CA VAL A 2 -18.45 -1.76 3.08
C VAL A 2 -17.00 -1.96 2.69
N ALA A 3 -16.69 -1.94 1.39
CA ALA A 3 -15.32 -2.02 0.90
C ALA A 3 -14.63 -0.66 1.10
N GLY A 4 -14.32 -0.34 2.36
CA GLY A 4 -13.59 0.86 2.72
C GLY A 4 -12.21 0.82 2.08
N GLY A 5 -11.89 1.83 1.26
CA GLY A 5 -10.60 1.98 0.60
C GLY A 5 -10.50 1.39 -0.82
N GLU A 6 -11.45 0.56 -1.28
CA GLU A 6 -11.39 -0.02 -2.63
C GLU A 6 -11.30 1.07 -3.72
N ALA A 7 -12.10 2.13 -3.57
CA ALA A 7 -12.11 3.27 -4.48
C ALA A 7 -10.80 4.07 -4.51
N LEU A 8 -9.93 3.92 -3.51
CA LEU A 8 -8.60 4.55 -3.47
C LEU A 8 -7.54 3.70 -4.19
N HIS A 9 -7.79 2.39 -4.37
CA HIS A 9 -6.78 1.44 -4.82
C HIS A 9 -7.07 0.81 -6.19
N VAL A 10 -8.31 0.40 -6.47
CA VAL A 10 -8.65 -0.35 -7.70
C VAL A 10 -8.61 0.57 -8.92
N GLY A 11 -7.68 0.31 -9.84
CA GLY A 11 -7.38 1.17 -10.98
C GLY A 11 -6.42 2.32 -10.67
N GLY A 12 -5.93 2.40 -9.42
CA GLY A 12 -4.88 3.32 -9.03
C GLY A 12 -3.51 2.87 -9.52
N ARG A 13 -2.48 3.66 -9.21
CA ARG A 13 -1.09 3.38 -9.62
C ARG A 13 -0.15 3.53 -8.44
N PHE A 14 0.82 2.63 -8.35
CA PHE A 14 1.92 2.72 -7.39
C PHE A 14 3.23 2.86 -8.15
N LEU A 15 3.81 4.06 -8.09
CA LEU A 15 5.03 4.40 -8.79
C LEU A 15 6.21 4.31 -7.82
N ILE A 16 7.02 3.28 -7.97
CA ILE A 16 8.25 3.04 -7.21
C ILE A 16 9.44 3.42 -8.10
N ARG A 17 10.36 4.23 -7.58
CA ARG A 17 11.56 4.68 -8.31
C ARG A 17 12.83 4.11 -7.71
N ALA A 18 13.84 3.90 -8.55
CA ALA A 18 15.15 3.37 -8.16
C ALA A 18 15.93 4.27 -7.19
N ASP A 19 15.54 5.54 -7.06
CA ASP A 19 16.10 6.48 -6.08
C ASP A 19 15.54 6.30 -4.66
N GLY A 20 14.69 5.29 -4.44
CA GLY A 20 14.06 5.02 -3.15
C GLY A 20 12.82 5.88 -2.88
N SER A 21 12.34 6.66 -3.85
CA SER A 21 11.08 7.41 -3.72
C SER A 21 9.88 6.64 -4.26
N TYR A 22 8.70 6.88 -3.68
CA TYR A 22 7.45 6.36 -4.21
C TYR A 22 6.36 7.44 -4.32
N LYS A 23 5.37 7.18 -5.18
CA LYS A 23 4.10 7.91 -5.26
C LYS A 23 2.92 6.97 -5.48
N ILE A 24 1.79 7.25 -4.84
CA ILE A 24 0.53 6.52 -5.03
C ILE A 24 -0.48 7.47 -5.66
N PHE A 25 -1.19 6.98 -6.67
CA PHE A 25 -2.26 7.69 -7.35
C PHE A 25 -3.56 6.90 -7.27
N ASP A 26 -4.65 7.62 -7.02
CA ASP A 26 -6.00 7.06 -7.13
C ASP A 26 -6.36 6.81 -8.62
N PRO A 27 -7.51 6.18 -8.92
CA PRO A 27 -7.93 5.90 -10.29
C PRO A 27 -8.23 7.14 -11.14
N LYS A 28 -8.47 8.29 -10.49
CA LYS A 28 -8.69 9.58 -11.16
C LYS A 28 -7.37 10.33 -11.42
N GLY A 29 -6.25 9.79 -10.95
CA GLY A 29 -4.91 10.37 -11.10
C GLY A 29 -4.54 11.36 -10.00
N ASN A 30 -5.33 11.50 -8.93
CA ASN A 30 -4.96 12.33 -7.79
C ASN A 30 -3.86 11.63 -6.98
N GLN A 31 -2.83 12.38 -6.57
CA GLN A 31 -1.80 11.85 -5.69
C GLN A 31 -2.36 11.63 -4.28
N ASN A 32 -2.29 10.41 -3.78
CA ASN A 32 -2.81 10.00 -2.47
C ASN A 32 -1.71 9.57 -1.49
N GLY A 33 -0.44 9.61 -1.90
CA GLY A 33 0.69 9.31 -1.02
C GLY A 33 2.03 9.52 -1.72
N GLU A 34 3.02 9.89 -0.93
CA GLU A 34 4.42 9.97 -1.35
C GLU A 34 5.36 9.79 -0.16
N GLY A 35 6.59 9.37 -0.46
CA GLY A 35 7.62 9.16 0.55
C GLY A 35 8.75 8.29 0.04
N HIS A 36 9.37 7.56 0.97
CA HIS A 36 10.47 6.63 0.71
C HIS A 36 10.03 5.19 0.84
N TRP A 37 10.68 4.30 0.09
CA TRP A 37 10.45 2.86 0.17
C TRP A 37 11.76 2.11 0.32
N GLU A 38 11.68 0.97 1.01
CA GLU A 38 12.77 -0.01 1.11
C GLU A 38 12.20 -1.43 1.14
N VAL A 39 13.00 -2.42 0.74
CA VAL A 39 12.64 -3.84 0.83
C VAL A 39 13.69 -4.57 1.64
N ASN A 40 13.28 -5.17 2.76
CA ASN A 40 14.13 -5.97 3.63
C ASN A 40 13.38 -7.24 4.05
N ASP A 41 14.03 -8.41 3.96
CA ASP A 41 13.47 -9.71 4.40
C ASP A 41 12.03 -10.01 3.94
N GLY A 42 11.71 -9.68 2.68
CA GLY A 42 10.39 -9.92 2.11
C GLY A 42 9.31 -8.95 2.61
N ILE A 43 9.69 -7.85 3.26
CA ILE A 43 8.83 -6.76 3.67
C ILE A 43 9.16 -5.54 2.81
N LEU A 44 8.14 -4.98 2.16
CA LEU A 44 8.19 -3.63 1.61
C LEU A 44 7.76 -2.67 2.72
N ARG A 45 8.64 -1.75 3.09
CA ARG A 45 8.33 -0.66 4.02
C ARG A 45 8.19 0.64 3.24
N THR A 46 7.17 1.43 3.58
CA THR A 46 7.01 2.81 3.08
C THR A 46 6.99 3.80 4.23
N SER A 47 7.77 4.86 4.12
CA SER A 47 7.93 5.90 5.14
C SER A 47 7.54 7.25 4.57
N THR A 48 6.88 8.08 5.39
CA THR A 48 6.53 9.47 5.08
C THR A 48 6.70 10.33 6.33
N ALA A 49 6.84 11.65 6.18
CA ALA A 49 7.15 12.52 7.31
C ALA A 49 6.02 12.59 8.36
N ASP A 50 4.77 12.44 7.91
CA ASP A 50 3.59 12.78 8.71
C ASP A 50 2.81 11.54 9.19
N GLN A 51 3.27 10.34 8.88
CA GLN A 51 2.56 9.10 9.23
C GLN A 51 3.55 8.02 9.67
N PRO A 52 3.12 7.09 10.55
CA PRO A 52 3.91 5.92 10.87
C PRO A 52 4.27 5.12 9.62
N ASP A 53 5.43 4.48 9.66
CA ASP A 53 5.86 3.55 8.62
C ASP A 53 4.79 2.48 8.38
N GLN A 54 4.54 2.20 7.11
CA GLN A 54 3.65 1.14 6.69
C GLN A 54 4.46 -0.05 6.21
N GLU A 55 4.13 -1.23 6.72
CA GLU A 55 4.78 -2.49 6.35
C GLU A 55 3.83 -3.38 5.57
N TYR A 56 4.35 -3.88 4.45
CA TYR A 56 3.64 -4.73 3.52
C TYR A 56 4.43 -6.02 3.33
N GLN A 57 3.81 -7.17 3.59
CA GLN A 57 4.41 -8.44 3.25
C GLN A 57 4.43 -8.58 1.72
N LEU A 58 5.60 -8.84 1.14
CA LEU A 58 5.73 -9.20 -0.27
C LEU A 58 5.31 -10.65 -0.45
N ILE A 59 4.24 -10.84 -1.22
CA ILE A 59 3.75 -12.16 -1.61
C ILE A 59 4.36 -12.53 -2.97
N GLU A 60 4.51 -11.56 -3.87
CA GLU A 60 5.10 -11.74 -5.19
C GLU A 60 5.82 -10.45 -5.61
N LEU A 61 7.02 -10.59 -6.18
CA LEU A 61 7.77 -9.52 -6.81
C LEU A 61 8.55 -10.09 -7.99
N ASN A 62 8.16 -9.72 -9.21
CA ASN A 62 8.85 -10.07 -10.45
C ASN A 62 8.78 -8.89 -11.44
N GLU A 63 9.24 -9.09 -12.67
CA GLU A 63 9.33 -8.01 -13.69
C GLU A 63 7.98 -7.40 -14.07
N ASP A 64 6.89 -8.16 -13.91
CA ASP A 64 5.55 -7.81 -14.39
C ASP A 64 4.55 -7.55 -13.25
N SER A 65 4.83 -8.05 -12.05
CA SER A 65 3.87 -8.16 -10.96
C SER A 65 4.49 -7.84 -9.60
N LEU A 66 3.73 -7.08 -8.81
CA LEU A 66 3.95 -6.86 -7.39
C LEU A 66 2.66 -7.20 -6.65
N VAL A 67 2.74 -8.13 -5.69
CA VAL A 67 1.63 -8.48 -4.81
C VAL A 67 2.04 -8.27 -3.36
N THR A 68 1.30 -7.42 -2.67
CA THR A 68 1.51 -7.11 -1.26
C THR A 68 0.33 -7.54 -0.40
N LEU A 69 0.62 -7.80 0.88
CA LEU A 69 -0.40 -8.02 1.91
C LEU A 69 -0.13 -7.08 3.09
N HIS A 70 -1.13 -6.28 3.45
CA HIS A 70 -1.07 -5.33 4.55
C HIS A 70 -2.08 -5.71 5.62
N GLN A 71 -1.65 -5.72 6.89
CA GLN A 71 -2.55 -5.91 8.02
C GLN A 71 -3.04 -4.54 8.49
N VAL A 72 -4.35 -4.37 8.55
CA VAL A 72 -4.97 -3.12 8.99
C VAL A 72 -5.80 -3.37 10.23
N SER A 73 -5.82 -2.38 11.14
CA SER A 73 -6.69 -2.36 12.29
C SER A 73 -7.30 -0.98 12.46
N MET A 74 -8.53 -0.92 12.95
CA MET A 74 -9.23 0.33 13.23
C MET A 74 -10.08 0.16 14.49
N ASP A 75 -9.93 1.08 15.42
CA ASP A 75 -10.81 1.17 16.58
C ASP A 75 -12.16 1.79 16.20
N THR A 76 -13.24 1.17 16.64
CA THR A 76 -14.62 1.64 16.47
C THR A 76 -15.31 1.72 17.84
N PRO A 77 -16.42 2.46 17.98
CA PRO A 77 -17.20 2.46 19.22
C PRO A 77 -17.63 1.05 19.67
N GLU A 78 -17.81 0.13 18.73
CA GLU A 78 -18.20 -1.26 18.97
C GLU A 78 -17.01 -2.21 19.22
N GLY A 79 -15.77 -1.73 19.09
CA GLY A 79 -14.54 -2.50 19.31
C GLY A 79 -13.52 -2.38 18.18
N GLU A 80 -12.46 -3.19 18.23
CA GLU A 80 -11.40 -3.19 17.22
C GLU A 80 -11.78 -4.04 15.99
N VAL A 81 -11.68 -3.46 14.79
CA VAL A 81 -11.90 -4.14 13.51
C VAL A 81 -10.55 -4.40 12.86
N LYS A 82 -10.21 -5.69 12.65
CA LYS A 82 -8.99 -6.12 11.97
C LYS A 82 -9.29 -6.67 10.58
N GLY A 83 -8.42 -6.36 9.64
CA GLY A 83 -8.52 -6.79 8.26
C GLY A 83 -7.17 -7.05 7.62
N LYS A 84 -7.23 -7.62 6.42
CA LYS A 84 -6.07 -7.77 5.54
C LYS A 84 -6.42 -7.18 4.19
N ILE A 85 -5.55 -6.34 3.66
CA ILE A 85 -5.67 -5.81 2.31
C ILE A 85 -4.60 -6.49 1.46
N LYS A 86 -5.03 -7.16 0.39
CA LYS A 86 -4.13 -7.69 -0.64
C LYS A 86 -4.18 -6.76 -1.84
N LEU A 87 -3.04 -6.19 -2.22
CA LEU A 87 -2.94 -5.34 -3.40
C LEU A 87 -2.12 -6.07 -4.46
N THR A 88 -2.62 -6.02 -5.70
CA THR A 88 -1.97 -6.60 -6.87
C THR A 88 -1.75 -5.50 -7.88
N TYR A 89 -0.50 -5.34 -8.30
CA TYR A 89 -0.06 -4.37 -9.28
C TYR A 89 0.53 -5.12 -10.46
N THR A 90 0.15 -4.70 -11.66
CA THR A 90 0.74 -5.15 -12.92
C THR A 90 1.40 -3.97 -13.61
N ARG A 91 2.51 -4.21 -14.30
CA ARG A 91 3.27 -3.18 -15.00
C ARG A 91 2.55 -2.59 -16.22
#